data_AF-A0A7Y8M0H7-F1
#
_entry.id   AF-A0A7Y8M0H7-F1
#
_cell.length_a   1.000
_cell.length_b   1.000
_cell.length_c   1.000
_cell.angle_alpha   90.00
_cell.angle_beta   90.00
_cell.angle_gamma   90.00
#
_symmetry.space_group_name_H-M   'P 1'
#
loop_
_entity.id
_entity.type
_entity.pdbx_description
1 polymer ?
#
loop_
_entity_poly.entity_id
_entity_poly.type
_entity_poly.pdbx_seq_one_letter_code
_entity_poly.pdbx_strand_id
1 'polypeptide(L)'
;MSEAFHLLGRRGQSKLATLLGRGLATPRFDLETELEPVLALMDKYADVPMSLADACLVRMTEIQADSVLLTTDRDFLVYRRHSRQIIPCLLP
;
A
#
# COMPACT_ATOMS: atom_id res chain seq x y z
N MET A 1 -2.30 -5.48 -0.40
CA MET A 1 -3.06 -6.46 -1.22
C MET A 1 -4.23 -5.81 -1.95
N SER A 2 -4.91 -4.81 -1.37
CA SER A 2 -5.97 -4.03 -2.04
C SER A 2 -5.58 -3.60 -3.46
N GLU A 3 -4.40 -2.98 -3.61
CA GLU A 3 -3.91 -2.49 -4.90
C GLU A 3 -3.74 -3.61 -5.95
N ALA A 4 -3.14 -4.73 -5.55
CA ALA A 4 -2.99 -5.87 -6.45
C ALA A 4 -4.35 -6.40 -6.96
N PHE A 5 -5.39 -6.40 -6.12
CA PHE A 5 -6.76 -6.75 -6.51
C PHE A 5 -7.41 -5.70 -7.42
N HIS A 6 -7.13 -4.42 -7.17
CA HIS A 6 -7.61 -3.30 -8.00
C HIS A 6 -7.01 -3.38 -9.41
N LEU A 7 -5.67 -3.45 -9.51
CA LEU A 7 -4.93 -3.47 -10.77
C LEU A 7 -5.24 -4.68 -11.64
N LEU A 8 -5.33 -5.86 -11.03
CA LEU A 8 -5.58 -7.10 -11.76
C LEU A 8 -7.03 -7.25 -12.25
N GLY A 9 -7.96 -6.49 -11.66
CA GLY A 9 -9.38 -6.55 -11.93
C GLY A 9 -9.95 -7.98 -11.87
N ARG A 10 -11.16 -8.18 -12.39
CA ARG A 10 -11.84 -9.51 -12.35
C ARG A 10 -11.01 -10.63 -12.98
N ARG A 11 -10.18 -10.33 -13.97
CA ARG A 11 -9.41 -11.33 -14.73
C ARG A 11 -8.21 -11.88 -13.94
N GLY A 12 -7.55 -11.07 -13.11
CA GLY A 12 -6.41 -11.53 -12.31
C GLY A 12 -6.74 -11.86 -10.85
N GLN A 13 -7.94 -11.50 -10.37
CA GLN A 13 -8.43 -11.85 -9.03
C GLN A 13 -8.35 -13.34 -8.71
N SER A 14 -8.79 -14.21 -9.62
CA SER A 14 -8.75 -15.67 -9.40
C SER A 14 -7.32 -16.20 -9.25
N LYS A 15 -6.37 -15.67 -10.04
CA LYS A 15 -4.95 -16.04 -9.94
C LYS A 15 -4.34 -15.53 -8.65
N LEU A 16 -4.60 -14.27 -8.28
CA LEU A 16 -4.12 -13.70 -7.02
C LEU A 16 -4.69 -14.46 -5.81
N ALA A 17 -5.97 -14.79 -5.82
CA ALA A 17 -6.59 -15.62 -4.79
C ALA A 17 -5.92 -17.01 -4.70
N THR A 18 -5.56 -17.61 -5.83
CA THR A 18 -4.82 -18.88 -5.87
C THR A 18 -3.42 -18.73 -5.25
N LEU A 19 -2.70 -17.64 -5.55
CA LEU A 19 -1.39 -17.37 -4.95
C LEU A 19 -1.50 -17.20 -3.42
N LEU A 20 -2.51 -16.47 -2.95
CA LEU A 20 -2.79 -16.27 -1.53
C LEU A 20 -3.15 -17.60 -0.85
N GLY A 21 -4.06 -18.38 -1.43
CA GLY A 21 -4.46 -19.69 -0.91
C GLY A 21 -3.32 -20.71 -0.87
N ARG A 22 -2.31 -20.56 -1.73
CA ARG A 22 -1.09 -21.38 -1.72
C ARG A 22 0.04 -20.82 -0.84
N GLY A 23 -0.16 -19.67 -0.20
CA GLY A 23 0.86 -19.00 0.62
C GLY A 23 2.04 -18.42 -0.17
N LEU A 24 1.92 -18.31 -1.50
CA LEU A 24 2.95 -17.72 -2.37
C LEU A 24 2.95 -16.19 -2.31
N ALA A 25 1.86 -15.60 -1.85
CA ALA A 25 1.75 -14.22 -1.43
C ALA A 25 1.08 -14.19 -0.06
N THR A 26 1.52 -13.32 0.85
CA THR A 26 0.95 -13.23 2.20
C THR A 26 0.61 -11.78 2.55
N PRO A 27 -0.64 -11.47 2.96
CA PRO A 27 -0.95 -10.19 3.56
C PRO A 27 -0.35 -10.16 4.97
N ARG A 28 0.55 -9.22 5.23
CA ARG A 28 1.14 -8.99 6.55
C ARG A 28 0.94 -7.54 6.95
N PHE A 29 -0.30 -7.19 7.24
CA PHE A 29 -0.65 -5.88 7.77
C PHE A 29 -1.91 -6.00 8.61
N ASP A 30 -1.84 -5.47 9.81
CA ASP A 30 -2.95 -5.38 10.74
C ASP A 30 -3.26 -3.90 10.96
N LEU A 31 -4.41 -3.46 10.45
CA LEU A 31 -4.83 -2.07 10.57
C LEU A 31 -5.15 -1.69 12.01
N GLU A 32 -5.62 -2.62 12.84
CA GLU A 32 -5.96 -2.30 14.23
C GLU A 32 -4.73 -1.86 15.02
N THR A 33 -3.63 -2.60 14.86
CA THR A 33 -2.33 -2.27 15.47
C THR A 33 -1.72 -0.98 14.91
N GLU A 34 -2.03 -0.63 13.65
CA GLU A 34 -1.39 0.48 12.92
C GLU A 34 -2.32 1.69 12.71
N LEU A 35 -3.47 1.72 13.40
CA LEU A 35 -4.54 2.68 13.14
C LEU A 35 -4.08 4.13 13.34
N GLU A 36 -3.43 4.44 14.47
CA GLU A 36 -2.99 5.79 14.79
C GLU A 36 -1.98 6.35 13.75
N PRO A 37 -0.89 5.64 13.40
CA PRO A 37 -0.01 6.07 12.31
C PRO A 37 -0.72 6.25 10.96
N VAL A 38 -1.67 5.38 10.63
CA VAL A 38 -2.45 5.47 9.39
C VAL A 38 -3.31 6.73 9.36
N LEU A 39 -4.02 7.04 10.46
CA LEU A 39 -4.82 8.26 10.57
C LEU A 39 -3.93 9.52 10.51
N ALA A 40 -2.77 9.50 11.15
CA ALA A 40 -1.81 10.59 11.08
C ALA A 40 -1.30 10.85 9.64
N LEU A 41 -1.16 9.81 8.82
CA LEU A 41 -0.85 9.95 7.40
C LEU A 41 -2.01 10.61 6.65
N MET A 42 -3.25 10.19 6.91
CA MET A 42 -4.42 10.80 6.29
C MET A 42 -4.54 12.29 6.62
N ASP A 43 -4.31 12.66 7.88
CA ASP A 43 -4.32 14.07 8.31
C ASP A 43 -3.19 14.86 7.64
N LYS A 44 -1.98 14.28 7.55
CA LYS A 44 -0.83 14.91 6.91
C LYS A 44 -1.07 15.23 5.43
N TYR A 45 -1.78 14.35 4.73
CA TYR A 45 -2.05 14.48 3.29
C TYR A 45 -3.48 14.94 3.00
N ALA A 46 -4.18 15.57 3.96
CA ALA A 46 -5.56 16.01 3.79
C ALA A 46 -5.79 16.97 2.60
N ASP A 47 -4.75 17.69 2.17
CA ASP A 47 -4.78 18.63 1.03
C ASP A 47 -4.59 17.96 -0.34
N VAL A 48 -4.27 16.66 -0.39
CA VAL A 48 -4.17 15.87 -1.62
C VAL A 48 -5.08 14.63 -1.52
N PRO A 49 -5.47 13.99 -2.63
CA PRO A 49 -6.21 12.73 -2.54
C PRO A 49 -5.37 11.74 -1.74
N MET A 50 -5.90 11.21 -0.64
CA MET A 50 -5.35 10.06 0.08
C MET A 50 -6.51 9.22 0.61
N SER A 51 -6.59 7.97 0.18
CA SER A 51 -7.55 7.02 0.74
C SER A 51 -6.98 6.30 1.96
N LEU A 52 -7.84 5.65 2.74
CA LEU A 52 -7.42 4.74 3.81
C LEU A 52 -6.50 3.64 3.26
N ALA A 53 -6.76 3.15 2.04
CA ALA A 53 -5.94 2.13 1.41
C ALA A 53 -4.53 2.64 1.11
N ASP A 54 -4.40 3.90 0.66
CA ASP A 54 -3.10 4.50 0.36
C ASP A 54 -2.30 4.73 1.63
N ALA A 55 -2.93 5.27 2.67
CA ALA A 55 -2.31 5.45 3.98
C ALA A 55 -1.80 4.11 4.55
N CYS A 56 -2.58 3.03 4.39
CA CYS A 56 -2.14 1.68 4.77
C CYS A 56 -0.90 1.23 3.97
N LEU A 57 -0.87 1.47 2.66
CA LEU A 57 0.28 1.10 1.82
C LEU A 57 1.53 1.89 2.20
N VAL A 58 1.41 3.20 2.43
CA VAL A 58 2.51 4.03 2.94
C VAL A 58 3.01 3.46 4.27
N ARG A 59 2.10 3.13 5.19
CA ARG A 59 2.46 2.56 6.50
C ARG A 59 3.16 1.20 6.39
N MET A 60 2.70 0.32 5.51
CA MET A 60 3.39 -0.94 5.22
C MET A 60 4.83 -0.71 4.77
N THR A 61 5.09 0.35 3.98
CA THR A 61 6.45 0.68 3.54
C THR A 61 7.36 1.25 4.63
N GLU A 62 6.78 1.75 5.73
CA GLU A 62 7.50 2.17 6.93
C GLU A 62 7.84 1.00 7.85
N ILE A 63 6.94 0.02 7.96
CA ILE A 63 7.15 -1.19 8.78
C ILE A 63 8.23 -2.07 8.16
N GLN A 64 8.27 -2.17 6.82
CA GLN A 64 9.24 -2.97 6.09
C GLN A 64 10.21 -2.07 5.31
N ALA A 65 11.37 -1.78 5.92
CA ALA A 65 12.35 -0.81 5.39
C ALA A 65 12.80 -1.11 3.94
N ASP A 66 13.01 -2.39 3.60
CA ASP A 66 13.48 -2.83 2.28
C ASP A 66 12.34 -3.16 1.29
N SER A 67 11.12 -2.70 1.57
CA SER A 67 9.98 -2.89 0.67
C SER A 67 10.05 -2.00 -0.57
N VAL A 68 9.49 -2.52 -1.67
CA VAL A 68 9.23 -1.79 -2.91
C VAL A 68 7.73 -1.85 -3.19
N LEU A 69 7.11 -0.69 -3.38
CA LEU A 69 5.69 -0.58 -3.70
C LEU A 69 5.48 -0.74 -5.21
N LEU A 70 4.78 -1.79 -5.60
CA LEU A 70 4.27 -1.93 -6.97
C LEU A 70 2.87 -1.32 -7.03
N THR A 71 2.70 -0.25 -7.80
CA THR A 71 1.41 0.45 -7.98
C THR A 71 1.33 1.03 -9.38
N THR A 72 0.14 1.43 -9.86
CA THR A 72 0.00 2.32 -11.03
C THR A 72 -0.39 3.74 -10.62
N ASP A 73 -0.68 3.96 -9.35
CA ASP A 73 -1.08 5.25 -8.83
C ASP A 73 0.15 6.15 -8.64
N ARG A 74 0.12 7.29 -9.32
CA ARG A 74 1.21 8.27 -9.29
C ARG A 74 1.19 9.15 -8.04
N ASP A 75 0.12 9.14 -7.25
CA ASP A 75 0.06 9.89 -5.99
C ASP A 75 1.12 9.40 -4.99
N PHE A 76 1.55 8.14 -5.10
CA PHE A 76 2.70 7.60 -4.34
C PHE A 76 4.04 8.25 -4.68
N LEU A 77 4.16 9.00 -5.78
CA LEU A 77 5.33 9.84 -6.06
C LEU A 77 5.37 11.09 -5.18
N VAL A 78 4.22 11.52 -4.65
CA VAL A 78 4.10 12.66 -3.74
C VAL A 78 4.24 12.19 -2.29
N TYR A 79 3.61 11.07 -1.94
CA TYR A 79 3.69 10.54 -0.58
C TYR A 79 5.13 10.21 -0.16
N ARG A 80 5.34 10.25 1.15
CA ARG A 80 6.62 10.03 1.82
C ARG A 80 6.43 9.11 3.00
N ARG A 81 7.31 8.12 3.12
CA ARG A 81 7.49 7.27 4.30
C ARG A 81 8.47 7.92 5.26
N HIS A 82 8.32 7.68 6.56
CA HIS A 82 9.15 8.27 7.61
C HIS A 82 9.28 9.79 7.46
N SER A 83 8.13 10.44 7.23
CA SER A 83 7.96 11.88 7.03
C SER A 83 8.52 12.45 5.71
N ARG A 84 9.75 12.14 5.30
CA ARG A 84 10.43 12.79 4.17
C ARG A 84 11.05 11.84 3.16
N GLN A 85 11.09 10.53 3.43
CA GLN A 85 11.75 9.59 2.53
C GLN A 85 10.82 9.22 1.39
N ILE A 86 11.39 9.12 0.18
CA ILE A 86 10.66 8.63 -0.99
C ILE A 86 10.30 7.17 -0.76
N ILE A 87 9.10 6.80 -1.18
CA ILE A 87 8.66 5.40 -1.22
C ILE A 87 9.29 4.78 -2.48
N PRO A 88 10.11 3.72 -2.36
CA PRO A 88 10.62 3.03 -3.53
C PRO A 88 9.45 2.42 -4.30
N CYS A 89 9.16 2.95 -5.49
CA CYS A 89 8.04 2.50 -6.30
C CYS A 89 8.51 1.85 -7.60
N LEU A 90 7.81 0.79 -8.00
CA LEU A 90 7.79 0.29 -9.37
C LEU A 90 6.46 0.71 -9.99
N LEU A 91 6.53 1.61 -10.96
CA LEU A 91 5.38 2.10 -11.71
C LEU A 91 5.47 1.57 -13.16
N PRO A 92 4.45 0.86 -13.65
CA PRO A 92 4.31 0.50 -15.06
C PRO A 92 4.09 1.71 -15.99
#